data_AF-A0AAE0GAF3-F1
#
_entry.id   AF-A0AAE0GAF3-F1
#
_cell.length_a   1.000
_cell.length_b   1.000
_cell.length_c   1.000
_cell.angle_alpha   90.00
_cell.angle_beta   90.00
_cell.angle_gamma   90.00
#
_symmetry.space_group_name_H-M   'P 1'
#
loop_
_entity.id
_entity.type
_entity.pdbx_description
1 polymer ?
#
loop_
_entity_poly.entity_id
_entity_poly.type
_entity_poly.pdbx_seq_one_letter_code
_entity_poly.pdbx_strand_id
1 'polypeptide(L)'
;MLMNMHTRPAPSTLLTSSSDFKSSEILSTLSFRKSPRALHSRPVFQIWNAAKRRPRPCKVVNGTSSEVDTEDLAAKIIEEEEKYLLQNYGARIPLVFTHGEGSTLYDANGRGYLDFAAGIAVNALGHSDAAWVEAVVEAAGKLCHVSNLYHTVPHVGLAKRLVEHSFAQRVFFCNSGTEANEGAIKFARRHARTKAEAAGQDPENAATELVSFTRCFHGRSMGALTLTANSKYKDPFKPLLPGTCRRHLHRLPPSGSPCFLGALSGMTVRGVSGMTASEWDKPHEFYESRDDAE
;
A
#
# COMPACT_ATOMS: atom_id res chain seq x y z
N MET A 1 3.90 9.96 30.56
CA MET A 1 4.72 9.37 31.64
C MET A 1 6.16 9.35 31.15
N LEU A 2 7.02 10.17 31.76
CA LEU A 2 8.38 10.44 31.30
C LEU A 2 9.24 9.17 31.27
N MET A 3 10.10 9.03 30.26
CA MET A 3 11.32 8.26 30.43
C MET A 3 12.51 8.90 29.70
N ASN A 4 13.56 9.03 30.51
CA ASN A 4 14.74 9.85 30.38
C ASN A 4 15.78 9.13 29.51
N MET A 5 16.37 9.83 28.54
CA MET A 5 17.50 9.32 27.76
C MET A 5 18.80 9.53 28.56
N HIS A 6 19.52 8.45 28.85
CA HIS A 6 20.93 8.51 29.25
C HIS A 6 21.75 7.59 28.33
N THR A 7 22.61 8.23 27.55
CA THR A 7 23.74 7.64 26.83
C THR A 7 24.86 7.27 27.79
N ARG A 8 25.56 6.13 27.56
CA ARG A 8 27.03 5.97 27.69
C ARG A 8 27.49 4.55 27.28
N PRO A 9 28.80 4.31 27.02
CA PRO A 9 29.28 3.74 25.76
C PRO A 9 29.86 2.31 25.87
N ALA A 10 30.32 1.79 24.72
CA ALA A 10 30.93 0.48 24.53
C ALA A 10 32.26 0.26 25.31
N PRO A 11 32.66 -1.02 25.47
CA PRO A 11 34.07 -1.39 25.38
C PRO A 11 34.34 -2.47 24.31
N SER A 12 35.54 -2.41 23.76
CA SER A 12 36.14 -3.28 22.75
C SER A 12 36.93 -4.43 23.36
N THR A 13 36.93 -5.60 22.67
CA THR A 13 37.98 -6.67 22.58
C THR A 13 38.50 -7.31 23.88
N LEU A 14 38.79 -8.61 24.03
CA LEU A 14 38.93 -9.82 23.20
C LEU A 14 39.10 -10.99 24.21
N LEU A 15 38.67 -12.22 23.90
CA LEU A 15 39.38 -13.52 24.10
C LEU A 15 38.44 -14.72 24.29
N THR A 16 38.40 -15.53 23.23
CA THR A 16 38.56 -17.00 23.16
C THR A 16 37.66 -17.98 23.92
N SER A 17 37.10 -18.88 23.09
CA SER A 17 37.05 -20.35 23.20
C SER A 17 35.74 -21.02 23.63
N SER A 18 35.22 -21.79 22.67
CA SER A 18 34.53 -23.08 22.76
C SER A 18 33.31 -23.22 23.69
N SER A 19 32.13 -23.25 23.07
CA SER A 19 31.28 -24.46 23.08
C SER A 19 30.18 -24.34 22.02
N ASP A 20 30.02 -25.40 21.26
CA ASP A 20 29.10 -25.54 20.13
C ASP A 20 27.64 -25.38 20.55
N PHE A 21 27.04 -24.23 20.25
CA PHE A 21 25.59 -24.04 20.35
C PHE A 21 24.95 -24.40 18.99
N LYS A 22 24.62 -25.68 18.82
CA LYS A 22 24.00 -26.21 17.60
C LYS A 22 22.67 -25.51 17.31
N SER A 23 22.59 -24.86 16.15
CA SER A 23 21.41 -24.16 15.61
C SER A 23 20.24 -25.09 15.21
N SER A 24 20.20 -26.32 15.71
CA SER A 24 19.19 -27.34 15.35
C SER A 24 17.98 -27.41 16.29
N GLU A 25 18.00 -26.73 17.45
CA GLU A 25 16.92 -26.89 18.45
C GLU A 25 15.75 -25.89 18.32
N ILE A 26 15.88 -24.80 17.57
CA ILE A 26 14.77 -23.86 17.32
C ILE A 26 13.87 -24.33 16.16
N LEU A 27 14.30 -25.35 15.40
CA LEU A 27 13.54 -25.90 14.26
C LEU A 27 12.53 -26.99 14.65
N SER A 28 12.48 -27.43 15.91
CA SER A 28 11.63 -28.57 16.32
C SER A 28 10.21 -28.19 16.77
N THR A 29 9.93 -26.92 17.07
CA THR A 29 8.59 -26.45 17.48
C THR A 29 7.70 -25.96 16.32
N LEU A 30 8.20 -26.03 15.08
CA LEU A 30 7.42 -25.80 13.85
C LEU A 30 7.22 -27.11 13.05
N SER A 31 7.01 -28.22 13.76
CA SER A 31 6.49 -29.44 13.13
C SER A 31 4.98 -29.33 12.96
N PHE A 32 4.55 -28.96 11.74
CA PHE A 32 3.23 -29.39 11.27
C PHE A 32 3.15 -30.91 11.43
N ARG A 33 2.12 -31.41 12.12
CA ARG A 33 1.82 -32.85 12.26
C ARG A 33 1.92 -33.53 10.88
N LYS A 34 3.03 -34.25 10.63
CA LYS A 34 3.05 -35.31 9.62
C LYS A 34 2.16 -36.43 10.14
N SER A 35 0.97 -36.56 9.55
CA SER A 35 0.14 -37.76 9.68
C SER A 35 0.91 -38.97 9.14
N PRO A 36 1.03 -40.09 9.87
CA PRO A 36 1.63 -41.30 9.34
C PRO A 36 0.54 -42.11 8.62
N ARG A 37 0.52 -42.10 7.29
CA ARG A 37 -0.12 -43.17 6.51
C ARG A 37 0.73 -43.55 5.31
N ALA A 38 1.07 -44.83 5.30
CA ALA A 38 1.86 -45.51 4.28
C ALA A 38 1.30 -45.29 2.87
N LEU A 39 2.20 -45.10 1.91
CA LEU A 39 1.91 -45.22 0.49
C LEU A 39 1.48 -46.66 0.20
N HIS A 40 0.18 -46.87 0.01
CA HIS A 40 -0.32 -47.91 -0.89
C HIS A 40 -1.26 -47.21 -1.88
N SER A 41 -1.00 -47.46 -3.15
CA SER A 41 -1.69 -46.94 -4.34
C SER A 41 -3.21 -46.90 -4.16
N ARG A 42 -3.80 -45.70 -4.23
CA ARG A 42 -5.25 -45.53 -4.40
C ARG A 42 -5.57 -44.88 -5.73
N PRO A 43 -6.63 -45.32 -6.45
CA PRO A 43 -6.95 -44.80 -7.77
C PRO A 43 -7.42 -43.35 -7.72
N VAL A 44 -7.13 -42.61 -8.79
CA VAL A 44 -7.42 -41.18 -9.06
C VAL A 44 -8.88 -40.77 -8.79
N PHE A 45 -9.80 -41.72 -8.68
CA PHE A 45 -11.23 -41.46 -8.46
C PHE A 45 -11.61 -40.91 -7.06
N GLN A 46 -10.77 -41.05 -6.03
CA GLN A 46 -11.12 -40.58 -4.68
C GLN A 46 -10.74 -39.12 -4.38
N ILE A 47 -9.89 -38.47 -5.18
CA ILE A 47 -9.52 -37.05 -4.98
C ILE A 47 -10.65 -36.12 -5.44
N TRP A 48 -11.44 -36.55 -6.44
CA TRP A 48 -12.52 -35.74 -7.00
C TRP A 48 -13.70 -35.49 -6.03
N ASN A 49 -13.92 -36.37 -5.04
CA ASN A 49 -15.04 -36.22 -4.10
C ASN A 49 -14.75 -35.32 -2.88
N ALA A 50 -13.49 -35.01 -2.57
CA ALA A 50 -13.15 -34.10 -1.47
C ALA A 50 -13.35 -32.62 -1.85
N ALA A 51 -13.21 -32.28 -3.13
CA ALA A 51 -13.43 -30.94 -3.69
C ALA A 51 -14.92 -30.56 -3.82
N LYS A 52 -15.86 -31.47 -3.50
CA LYS A 52 -17.31 -31.20 -3.49
C LYS A 52 -17.84 -30.68 -2.15
N ARG A 53 -16.99 -30.55 -1.12
CA ARG A 53 -17.39 -29.89 0.12
C ARG A 53 -17.35 -28.38 -0.07
N ARG A 54 -18.46 -27.82 -0.55
CA ARG A 54 -18.71 -26.38 -0.50
C ARG A 54 -18.42 -25.88 0.93
N PRO A 55 -17.65 -24.80 1.12
CA PRO A 55 -17.60 -24.15 2.43
C PRO A 55 -19.04 -23.90 2.88
N ARG A 56 -19.33 -24.14 4.16
CA ARG A 56 -20.67 -23.84 4.69
C ARG A 56 -20.94 -22.38 4.35
N PRO A 57 -22.03 -22.04 3.65
CA PRO A 57 -22.37 -20.64 3.46
C PRO A 57 -22.39 -20.00 4.84
N CYS A 58 -21.69 -18.89 4.98
CA CYS A 58 -21.87 -18.04 6.14
C CYS A 58 -23.38 -17.84 6.26
N LYS A 59 -23.98 -18.25 7.39
CA LYS A 59 -25.42 -18.07 7.56
C LYS A 59 -25.65 -16.56 7.47
N VAL A 60 -26.19 -16.12 6.33
CA VAL A 60 -26.93 -14.87 6.26
C VAL A 60 -27.96 -15.01 7.36
N VAL A 61 -27.78 -14.24 8.44
CA VAL A 61 -28.82 -14.11 9.44
C VAL A 61 -29.94 -13.41 8.69
N ASN A 62 -30.93 -14.19 8.25
CA ASN A 62 -32.21 -13.65 7.81
C ASN A 62 -32.84 -13.03 9.05
N GLY A 63 -32.42 -11.81 9.36
CA GLY A 63 -33.16 -10.91 10.22
C GLY A 63 -34.55 -10.79 9.61
N THR A 64 -35.56 -10.97 10.45
CA THR A 64 -36.96 -10.71 10.14
C THR A 64 -37.07 -9.43 9.32
N SER A 65 -37.55 -9.56 8.09
CA SER A 65 -37.84 -8.45 7.19
C SER A 65 -38.95 -7.60 7.79
N SER A 66 -38.59 -6.63 8.61
CA SER A 66 -39.34 -5.38 8.62
C SER A 66 -39.12 -4.76 7.25
N GLU A 67 -40.19 -4.56 6.49
CA GLU A 67 -40.24 -3.82 5.23
C GLU A 67 -39.72 -2.39 5.47
N VAL A 68 -38.40 -2.21 5.50
CA VAL A 68 -37.80 -0.91 5.34
C VAL A 68 -37.70 -0.73 3.83
N ASP A 69 -38.51 0.17 3.29
CA ASP A 69 -38.47 0.54 1.86
C ASP A 69 -37.00 0.81 1.48
N THR A 70 -36.48 0.02 0.54
CA THR A 70 -35.04 0.04 0.22
C THR A 70 -34.60 1.36 -0.42
N GLU A 71 -35.52 2.08 -1.06
CA GLU A 71 -35.30 3.44 -1.56
C GLU A 71 -35.14 4.46 -0.41
N ASP A 72 -35.86 4.28 0.70
CA ASP A 72 -35.74 5.11 1.90
C ASP A 72 -34.35 4.97 2.54
N LEU A 73 -33.80 3.74 2.54
CA LEU A 73 -32.46 3.49 3.07
C LEU A 73 -31.37 4.28 2.33
N ALA A 74 -31.38 4.27 1.00
CA ALA A 74 -30.34 4.94 0.22
C ALA A 74 -30.37 6.47 0.43
N ALA A 75 -31.57 7.07 0.40
CA ALA A 75 -31.74 8.49 0.64
C ALA A 75 -31.28 8.91 2.03
N LYS A 76 -31.69 8.14 3.05
CA LYS A 76 -31.29 8.38 4.45
C LYS A 76 -29.78 8.32 4.65
N ILE A 77 -29.10 7.32 4.07
CA ILE A 77 -27.64 7.20 4.19
C ILE A 77 -26.92 8.38 3.53
N ILE A 78 -27.41 8.87 2.40
CA ILE A 78 -26.82 10.03 1.71
C ILE A 78 -26.99 11.31 2.56
N GLU A 79 -28.17 11.51 3.17
CA GLU A 79 -28.40 12.64 4.09
C GLU A 79 -27.51 12.57 5.33
N GLU A 80 -27.38 11.37 5.94
CA GLU A 80 -26.50 11.16 7.07
C GLU A 80 -25.03 11.36 6.70
N GLU A 81 -24.59 10.93 5.50
CA GLU A 81 -23.24 11.20 5.00
C GLU A 81 -22.96 12.71 4.91
N GLU A 82 -23.90 13.47 4.35
CA GLU A 82 -23.78 14.93 4.22
C GLU A 82 -23.63 15.60 5.59
N LYS A 83 -24.40 15.12 6.57
CA LYS A 83 -24.41 15.67 7.92
C LYS A 83 -23.16 15.31 8.73
N TYR A 84 -22.66 14.08 8.61
CA TYR A 84 -21.65 13.54 9.52
C TYR A 84 -20.24 13.43 8.93
N LEU A 85 -20.07 13.42 7.60
CA LEU A 85 -18.75 13.33 6.96
C LEU A 85 -18.29 14.67 6.38
N LEU A 86 -16.96 14.85 6.34
CA LEU A 86 -16.34 15.95 5.61
C LEU A 86 -16.51 15.72 4.10
N GLN A 87 -17.02 16.73 3.40
CA GLN A 87 -17.35 16.69 1.98
C GLN A 87 -16.12 16.85 1.05
N ASN A 88 -15.06 16.07 1.31
CA ASN A 88 -13.78 16.15 0.61
C ASN A 88 -13.68 15.25 -0.65
N TYR A 89 -14.75 14.54 -1.00
CA TYR A 89 -14.83 13.70 -2.21
C TYR A 89 -15.68 14.33 -3.33
N GLY A 90 -16.21 15.54 -3.12
CA GLY A 90 -17.11 16.21 -4.07
C GLY A 90 -18.45 15.51 -4.18
N ALA A 91 -19.21 15.81 -5.24
CA ALA A 91 -20.49 15.16 -5.51
C ALA A 91 -20.26 13.68 -5.86
N ARG A 92 -20.67 12.79 -4.94
CA ARG A 92 -20.70 11.34 -5.19
C ARG A 92 -21.89 10.98 -6.06
N ILE A 93 -21.79 9.83 -6.72
CA ILE A 93 -22.94 9.21 -7.39
C ILE A 93 -23.91 8.77 -6.26
N PRO A 94 -25.22 9.10 -6.33
CA PRO A 94 -26.20 8.75 -5.31
C PRO A 94 -26.58 7.26 -5.38
N LEU A 95 -25.59 6.41 -5.15
CA LEU A 95 -25.69 4.96 -5.19
C LEU A 95 -25.06 4.38 -3.93
N VAL A 96 -25.87 3.64 -3.16
CA VAL A 96 -25.46 3.06 -1.89
C VAL A 96 -25.32 1.56 -2.05
N PHE A 97 -24.07 1.07 -2.01
CA PHE A 97 -23.78 -0.37 -2.00
C PHE A 97 -23.90 -0.94 -0.59
N THR A 98 -24.51 -2.12 -0.46
CA THR A 98 -24.69 -2.81 0.82
C THR A 98 -23.71 -3.96 1.00
N HIS A 99 -23.39 -4.68 -0.08
CA HIS A 99 -22.46 -5.79 -0.06
C HIS A 99 -21.88 -6.07 -1.45
N GLY A 100 -20.86 -6.93 -1.51
CA GLY A 100 -20.27 -7.41 -2.74
C GLY A 100 -19.83 -8.86 -2.63
N GLU A 101 -19.86 -9.56 -3.76
CA GLU A 101 -19.43 -10.94 -3.92
C GLU A 101 -18.66 -11.09 -5.24
N GLY A 102 -17.40 -11.53 -5.16
CA GLY A 102 -16.53 -11.65 -6.32
C GLY A 102 -16.39 -10.31 -7.04
N SER A 103 -16.77 -10.24 -8.31
CA SER A 103 -16.73 -8.99 -9.09
C SER A 103 -18.08 -8.26 -9.14
N THR A 104 -19.05 -8.60 -8.29
CA THR A 104 -20.38 -7.99 -8.30
C THR A 104 -20.63 -7.22 -7.01
N LEU A 105 -21.13 -5.99 -7.14
CA LEU A 105 -21.64 -5.16 -6.06
C LEU A 105 -23.17 -5.16 -6.06
N TYR A 106 -23.79 -5.08 -4.90
CA TYR A 106 -25.24 -5.00 -4.77
C TYR A 106 -25.64 -3.71 -4.03
N ASP A 107 -26.57 -2.96 -4.60
CA ASP A 107 -27.08 -1.74 -3.97
C ASP A 107 -28.12 -2.02 -2.87
N ALA A 108 -28.60 -0.95 -2.22
CA ALA A 108 -29.64 -1.02 -1.19
C ALA A 108 -30.96 -1.64 -1.69
N ASN A 109 -31.25 -1.52 -2.99
CA ASN A 109 -32.43 -2.10 -3.64
C ASN A 109 -32.17 -3.55 -4.12
N GLY A 110 -31.00 -4.12 -3.83
CA GLY A 110 -30.61 -5.47 -4.25
C GLY A 110 -30.20 -5.59 -5.71
N ARG A 111 -30.03 -4.49 -6.45
CA ARG A 111 -29.59 -4.53 -7.84
C ARG A 111 -28.10 -4.83 -7.90
N GLY A 112 -27.72 -5.79 -8.75
CA GLY A 112 -26.33 -6.17 -9.00
C GLY A 112 -25.64 -5.28 -10.05
N TYR A 113 -24.36 -4.97 -9.82
CA TYR A 113 -23.48 -4.17 -10.68
C TYR A 113 -22.15 -4.91 -10.85
N LEU A 114 -21.71 -5.09 -12.10
CA LEU A 114 -20.39 -5.61 -12.37
C LEU A 114 -19.33 -4.55 -12.07
N ASP A 115 -18.40 -4.85 -11.16
CA ASP A 115 -17.40 -3.93 -10.65
C ASP A 115 -16.11 -3.96 -11.50
N PHE A 116 -16.00 -3.00 -12.42
CA PHE A 116 -14.76 -2.72 -13.14
C PHE A 116 -13.91 -1.60 -12.51
N ALA A 117 -14.39 -1.00 -11.41
CA ALA A 117 -13.61 -0.01 -10.66
C ALA A 117 -12.68 -0.68 -9.65
N ALA A 118 -13.11 -1.81 -9.08
CA ALA A 118 -12.40 -2.59 -8.05
C ALA A 118 -11.92 -1.73 -6.88
N GLY A 119 -12.73 -0.74 -6.47
CA GLY A 119 -12.34 0.22 -5.43
C GLY A 119 -11.10 1.04 -5.78
N ILE A 120 -10.94 1.44 -7.05
CA ILE A 120 -9.72 2.05 -7.59
C ILE A 120 -8.54 1.05 -7.49
N ALA A 121 -8.74 -0.11 -8.12
CA ALA A 121 -7.76 -1.21 -8.19
C ALA A 121 -7.27 -1.76 -6.84
N VAL A 122 -8.05 -1.61 -5.76
CA VAL A 122 -7.76 -2.15 -4.43
C VAL A 122 -8.21 -3.61 -4.31
N ASN A 123 -9.41 -3.92 -4.78
CA ASN A 123 -10.05 -5.23 -4.59
C ASN A 123 -9.60 -6.24 -5.65
N ALA A 124 -8.29 -6.53 -5.69
CA ALA A 124 -7.68 -7.38 -6.71
C ALA A 124 -8.18 -8.84 -6.70
N LEU A 125 -8.71 -9.32 -5.56
CA LEU A 125 -9.33 -10.65 -5.44
C LEU A 125 -10.87 -10.61 -5.53
N GLY A 126 -11.44 -9.43 -5.81
CA GLY A 126 -12.88 -9.19 -5.69
C GLY A 126 -13.33 -8.93 -4.25
N HIS A 127 -14.63 -8.79 -4.08
CA HIS A 127 -15.30 -8.56 -2.79
C HIS A 127 -15.56 -9.89 -2.09
N SER A 128 -15.27 -9.92 -0.79
CA SER A 128 -15.59 -11.06 0.09
C SER A 128 -14.96 -12.40 -0.35
N ASP A 129 -13.74 -12.38 -0.90
CA ASP A 129 -13.00 -13.61 -1.22
C ASP A 129 -12.88 -14.51 0.03
N ALA A 130 -13.29 -15.77 -0.10
CA ALA A 130 -13.43 -16.68 1.05
C ALA A 130 -12.09 -16.94 1.75
N ALA A 131 -11.00 -17.10 0.99
CA ALA A 131 -9.68 -17.35 1.56
C ALA A 131 -9.12 -16.10 2.27
N TRP A 132 -9.36 -14.91 1.71
CA TRP A 132 -9.01 -13.66 2.35
C TRP A 132 -9.78 -13.43 3.65
N VAL A 133 -11.10 -13.64 3.65
CA VAL A 133 -11.95 -13.49 4.85
C VAL A 133 -11.49 -14.44 5.96
N GLU A 134 -11.25 -15.71 5.63
CA GLU A 134 -10.76 -16.71 6.60
C GLU A 134 -9.42 -16.27 7.23
N ALA A 135 -8.47 -15.81 6.41
CA ALA A 135 -7.16 -15.36 6.89
C ALA A 135 -7.25 -14.13 7.82
N VAL A 136 -8.13 -13.17 7.50
CA VAL A 136 -8.37 -11.99 8.34
C VAL A 136 -9.00 -12.38 9.67
N VAL A 137 -10.03 -13.22 9.66
CA VAL A 137 -10.73 -13.67 10.87
C VAL A 137 -9.78 -14.46 11.79
N GLU A 138 -8.98 -15.37 11.22
CA GLU A 138 -7.97 -16.12 11.98
C GLU A 138 -6.95 -15.19 12.63
N ALA A 139 -6.38 -14.25 11.86
CA ALA A 139 -5.37 -13.32 12.37
C ALA A 139 -5.94 -12.42 13.48
N ALA A 140 -7.15 -11.88 13.28
CA ALA A 140 -7.84 -11.02 14.24
C ALA A 140 -8.21 -11.77 15.53
N GLY A 141 -8.60 -13.05 15.42
CA GLY A 141 -8.87 -13.92 16.58
C GLY A 141 -7.63 -14.32 17.37
N LYS A 142 -6.42 -14.05 16.84
CA LYS A 142 -5.14 -14.46 17.42
C LYS A 142 -4.32 -13.30 17.97
N LEU A 143 -4.01 -12.31 17.14
CA LEU A 143 -3.18 -11.16 17.52
C LEU A 143 -3.35 -10.01 16.53
N CYS A 144 -3.91 -8.88 16.96
CA CYS A 144 -4.16 -7.73 16.08
C CYS A 144 -2.95 -6.78 15.96
N HIS A 145 -2.48 -6.21 17.08
CA HIS A 145 -1.45 -5.18 17.05
C HIS A 145 -0.60 -5.19 18.33
N VAL A 146 0.72 -5.16 18.17
CA VAL A 146 1.70 -5.10 19.27
C VAL A 146 2.79 -4.07 19.04
N SER A 147 2.56 -3.07 18.17
CA SER A 147 3.58 -2.11 17.70
C SER A 147 4.79 -2.77 17.02
N ASN A 148 5.80 -1.95 16.67
CA ASN A 148 7.08 -2.42 16.12
C ASN A 148 8.11 -2.74 17.22
N LEU A 149 7.74 -2.69 18.50
CA LEU A 149 8.62 -3.02 19.62
C LEU A 149 8.87 -4.53 19.76
N TYR A 150 7.95 -5.36 19.24
CA TYR A 150 8.03 -6.81 19.33
C TYR A 150 8.05 -7.46 17.95
N HIS A 151 8.56 -8.69 17.90
CA HIS A 151 8.55 -9.50 16.69
C HIS A 151 7.21 -10.25 16.54
N THR A 152 6.73 -10.40 15.31
CA THR A 152 5.56 -11.21 15.01
C THR A 152 5.84 -12.17 13.86
N VAL A 153 5.31 -13.39 13.98
CA VAL A 153 5.44 -14.44 12.96
C VAL A 153 4.96 -13.99 11.57
N PRO A 154 3.75 -13.38 11.40
CA PRO A 154 3.27 -12.99 10.07
C PRO A 154 4.13 -11.90 9.42
N HIS A 155 4.72 -10.99 10.19
CA HIS A 155 5.52 -9.87 9.68
C HIS A 155 6.78 -10.36 8.95
N VAL A 156 7.55 -11.26 9.56
CA VAL A 156 8.74 -11.85 8.92
C VAL A 156 8.35 -12.77 7.76
N GLY A 157 7.26 -13.53 7.90
CA GLY A 157 6.75 -14.42 6.86
C GLY A 157 6.40 -13.67 5.56
N LEU A 158 5.70 -12.53 5.66
CA LEU A 158 5.39 -11.70 4.51
C LEU A 158 6.62 -11.00 3.94
N ALA A 159 7.51 -10.47 4.80
CA ALA A 159 8.75 -9.83 4.37
C ALA A 159 9.61 -10.77 3.51
N LYS A 160 9.78 -12.02 3.97
CA LYS A 160 10.53 -13.05 3.26
C LYS A 160 9.96 -13.31 1.86
N ARG A 161 8.64 -13.51 1.76
CA ARG A 161 7.97 -13.75 0.46
C ARG A 161 8.19 -12.59 -0.51
N LEU A 162 8.07 -11.34 -0.05
CA LEU A 162 8.28 -10.17 -0.91
C LEU A 162 9.72 -10.06 -1.40
N VAL A 163 10.71 -10.32 -0.53
CA VAL A 163 12.14 -10.30 -0.89
C VAL A 163 12.47 -11.42 -1.89
N GLU A 164 12.01 -12.64 -1.65
CA GLU A 164 12.32 -13.80 -2.51
C GLU A 164 11.67 -13.71 -3.90
N HIS A 165 10.62 -12.91 -4.06
CA HIS A 165 9.88 -12.73 -5.31
C HIS A 165 10.04 -11.34 -5.95
N SER A 166 11.04 -10.54 -5.55
CA SER A 166 11.29 -9.23 -6.14
C SER A 166 12.80 -8.89 -6.18
N PHE A 167 13.14 -7.69 -6.66
CA PHE A 167 14.51 -7.16 -6.62
C PHE A 167 14.92 -6.67 -5.22
N ALA A 168 13.95 -6.54 -4.31
CA ALA A 168 14.16 -5.90 -3.02
C ALA A 168 14.98 -6.78 -2.07
N GLN A 169 15.87 -6.18 -1.29
CA GLN A 169 16.64 -6.88 -0.26
C GLN A 169 15.97 -6.80 1.13
N ARG A 170 15.15 -5.77 1.35
CA ARG A 170 14.43 -5.50 2.60
C ARG A 170 13.11 -4.81 2.29
N VAL A 171 12.17 -4.89 3.22
CA VAL A 171 10.81 -4.33 3.08
C VAL A 171 10.49 -3.42 4.27
N PHE A 172 9.78 -2.33 4.00
CA PHE A 172 9.16 -1.47 5.00
C PHE A 172 7.64 -1.58 4.86
N PHE A 173 6.95 -1.93 5.93
CA PHE A 173 5.48 -2.02 5.96
C PHE A 173 4.85 -0.75 6.51
N CYS A 174 3.75 -0.35 5.89
CA CYS A 174 2.91 0.77 6.27
C CYS A 174 1.46 0.48 5.84
N ASN A 175 0.54 1.41 6.13
CA ASN A 175 -0.89 1.16 6.03
C ASN A 175 -1.50 1.70 4.74
N SER A 176 -0.79 2.58 4.02
CA SER A 176 -1.29 3.18 2.79
C SER A 176 -0.18 3.43 1.78
N GLY A 177 -0.55 3.56 0.50
CA GLY A 177 0.38 3.99 -0.55
C GLY A 177 0.98 5.38 -0.31
N THR A 178 0.27 6.25 0.40
CA THR A 178 0.78 7.58 0.79
C THR A 178 1.93 7.44 1.81
N GLU A 179 1.77 6.61 2.84
CA GLU A 179 2.83 6.34 3.82
C GLU A 179 4.03 5.63 3.19
N ALA A 180 3.80 4.74 2.22
CA ALA A 180 4.88 4.10 1.46
C ALA A 180 5.71 5.14 0.69
N ASN A 181 5.05 6.11 0.04
CA ASN A 181 5.72 7.20 -0.66
C ASN A 181 6.46 8.15 0.30
N GLU A 182 5.91 8.46 1.48
CA GLU A 182 6.63 9.22 2.51
C GLU A 182 7.88 8.47 2.99
N GLY A 183 7.76 7.16 3.22
CA GLY A 183 8.89 6.29 3.54
C GLY A 183 9.97 6.36 2.46
N ALA A 184 9.59 6.22 1.20
CA ALA A 184 10.50 6.27 0.08
C ALA A 184 11.20 7.63 -0.08
N ILE A 185 10.48 8.76 0.07
CA ILE A 185 11.07 10.11 0.11
C ILE A 185 12.14 10.20 1.21
N LYS A 186 11.82 9.73 2.41
CA LYS A 186 12.74 9.77 3.56
C LYS A 186 13.95 8.86 3.37
N PHE A 187 13.76 7.65 2.86
CA PHE A 187 14.86 6.72 2.59
C PHE A 187 15.79 7.25 1.50
N ALA A 188 15.26 7.86 0.44
CA ALA A 188 16.05 8.48 -0.62
C ALA A 188 16.93 9.62 -0.06
N ARG A 189 16.34 10.55 0.71
CA ARG A 189 17.08 11.65 1.35
C ARG A 189 18.11 11.15 2.37
N ARG A 190 17.76 10.15 3.20
CA ARG A 190 18.70 9.55 4.15
C ARG A 190 19.88 8.88 3.42
N HIS A 191 19.61 8.18 2.33
CA HIS A 191 20.65 7.55 1.52
C HIS A 191 21.62 8.57 0.93
N ALA A 192 21.10 9.67 0.37
CA ALA A 192 21.91 10.76 -0.15
C ALA A 192 22.83 11.36 0.92
N ARG A 193 22.31 11.61 2.13
CA ARG A 193 23.12 12.08 3.26
C ARG A 193 24.21 11.09 3.65
N THR A 194 23.88 9.80 3.81
CA THR A 194 24.87 8.76 4.12
C THR A 194 25.94 8.61 3.03
N LYS A 195 25.59 8.85 1.76
CA LYS A 195 26.57 8.89 0.66
C LYS A 195 27.49 10.10 0.73
N ALA A 196 26.97 11.28 1.04
CA ALA A 196 27.77 12.49 1.26
C ALA A 196 28.76 12.30 2.43
N GLU A 197 28.27 11.76 3.56
CA GLU A 197 29.09 11.41 4.74
C GLU A 197 30.23 10.46 4.36
N ALA A 198 29.92 9.37 3.63
CA ALA A 198 30.91 8.39 3.20
C ALA A 198 31.94 8.96 2.20
N ALA A 199 31.59 10.03 1.48
CA ALA A 199 32.47 10.73 0.56
C ALA A 199 33.28 11.87 1.22
N GLY A 200 33.15 12.07 2.55
CA GLY A 200 33.82 13.15 3.27
C GLY A 200 33.22 14.54 3.00
N GLN A 201 32.01 14.60 2.46
CA GLN A 201 31.27 15.83 2.20
C GLN A 201 30.40 16.21 3.39
N ASP A 202 30.10 17.50 3.54
CA ASP A 202 29.13 17.98 4.53
C ASP A 202 27.72 17.42 4.21
N PRO A 203 27.09 16.64 5.11
CA PRO A 203 25.79 16.03 4.88
C PRO A 203 24.66 17.04 4.71
N GLU A 204 24.85 18.28 5.15
CA GLU A 204 23.88 19.37 4.90
C GLU A 204 23.83 19.78 3.43
N ASN A 205 24.91 19.53 2.68
CA ASN A 205 24.96 19.76 1.23
C ASN A 205 24.55 18.54 0.41
N ALA A 206 24.02 17.49 1.05
CA ALA A 206 23.56 16.29 0.35
C ALA A 206 22.37 16.60 -0.57
N ALA A 207 22.24 15.79 -1.62
CA ALA A 207 21.13 15.85 -2.56
C ALA A 207 19.76 15.76 -1.87
N THR A 208 18.93 16.80 -2.01
CA THR A 208 17.55 16.84 -1.47
C THR A 208 16.48 16.94 -2.54
N GLU A 209 16.89 17.16 -3.79
CA GLU A 209 16.01 17.33 -4.94
C GLU A 209 15.23 16.05 -5.26
N LEU A 210 13.92 16.20 -5.43
CA LEU A 210 13.01 15.13 -5.83
C LEU A 210 12.42 15.46 -7.20
N VAL A 211 12.35 14.46 -8.08
CA VAL A 211 11.75 14.61 -9.41
C VAL A 211 10.41 13.87 -9.48
N SER A 212 9.36 14.56 -9.88
CA SER A 212 8.06 13.95 -10.19
C SER A 212 7.59 14.29 -11.61
N PHE A 213 6.58 13.57 -12.11
CA PHE A 213 6.11 13.72 -13.48
C PHE A 213 4.77 14.47 -13.57
N THR A 214 4.48 15.05 -14.73
CA THR A 214 3.13 15.51 -15.04
C THR A 214 2.15 14.33 -14.96
N ARG A 215 0.91 14.62 -14.53
CA ARG A 215 -0.16 13.63 -14.33
C ARG A 215 0.17 12.50 -13.33
N CYS A 216 1.09 12.70 -12.40
CA CYS A 216 1.31 11.76 -11.31
C CYS A 216 0.37 12.00 -10.11
N PHE A 217 0.11 10.95 -9.34
CA PHE A 217 -0.54 10.99 -8.04
C PHE A 217 0.27 10.14 -7.05
N HIS A 218 0.69 10.75 -5.93
CA HIS A 218 1.52 10.08 -4.91
C HIS A 218 0.85 10.01 -3.54
N GLY A 219 -0.30 10.66 -3.38
CA GLY A 219 -1.00 10.74 -2.11
C GLY A 219 -1.30 12.17 -1.69
N ARG A 220 -1.80 12.28 -0.47
CA ARG A 220 -2.35 13.54 0.08
C ARG A 220 -1.66 14.01 1.37
N SER A 221 -0.63 13.32 1.86
CA SER A 221 0.24 13.84 2.94
C SER A 221 1.16 14.93 2.39
N MET A 222 1.67 15.85 3.20
CA MET A 222 2.43 17.01 2.70
C MET A 222 3.62 16.64 1.79
N GLY A 223 4.41 15.61 2.11
CA GLY A 223 5.53 15.17 1.28
C GLY A 223 5.07 14.57 -0.04
N ALA A 224 4.16 13.58 0.03
CA ALA A 224 3.60 12.94 -1.16
C ALA A 224 2.80 13.92 -2.05
N LEU A 225 2.02 14.82 -1.44
CA LEU A 225 1.22 15.85 -2.09
C LEU A 225 2.10 16.83 -2.87
N THR A 226 3.29 17.16 -2.35
CA THR A 226 4.27 17.97 -3.07
C THR A 226 4.60 17.35 -4.42
N LEU A 227 4.73 16.02 -4.46
CA LEU A 227 5.06 15.31 -5.70
C LEU A 227 3.85 15.14 -6.61
N THR A 228 2.61 15.11 -6.09
CA THR A 228 1.37 14.97 -6.87
C THR A 228 1.21 16.09 -7.92
N ALA A 229 0.79 15.74 -9.14
CA ALA A 229 0.76 16.68 -10.26
C ALA A 229 -0.34 17.74 -10.14
N ASN A 230 -1.58 17.32 -9.85
CA ASN A 230 -2.76 18.17 -9.93
C ASN A 230 -2.71 19.36 -8.94
N SER A 231 -2.78 20.59 -9.46
CA SER A 231 -2.72 21.83 -8.69
C SER A 231 -3.92 22.00 -7.74
N LYS A 232 -5.10 21.52 -8.12
CA LYS A 232 -6.32 21.53 -7.28
C LYS A 232 -6.08 20.91 -5.90
N TYR A 233 -5.27 19.86 -5.82
CA TYR A 233 -4.96 19.21 -4.54
C TYR A 233 -3.89 19.95 -3.73
N LYS A 234 -3.04 20.75 -4.39
CA LYS A 234 -1.82 21.33 -3.80
C LYS A 234 -2.00 22.77 -3.33
N ASP A 235 -2.63 23.58 -4.17
CA ASP A 235 -2.67 25.04 -4.00
C ASP A 235 -3.24 25.48 -2.64
N PRO A 236 -4.28 24.82 -2.08
CA PRO A 236 -4.80 25.17 -0.76
C PRO A 236 -3.84 24.94 0.42
N PHE A 237 -2.76 24.17 0.24
CA PHE A 237 -1.87 23.73 1.32
C PHE A 237 -0.44 24.27 1.21
N LYS A 238 -0.21 25.27 0.36
CA LYS A 238 1.12 25.90 0.23
C LYS A 238 1.52 26.60 1.55
N PRO A 239 2.82 26.65 1.89
CA PRO A 239 3.96 26.14 1.13
C PRO A 239 4.14 24.61 1.25
N LEU A 240 4.60 24.00 0.17
CA LEU A 240 4.88 22.56 0.08
C LEU A 240 6.36 22.26 0.36
N LEU A 241 6.74 20.98 0.37
CA LEU A 241 8.12 20.57 0.62
C LEU A 241 9.06 21.20 -0.43
N PRO A 242 10.12 21.93 -0.02
CA PRO A 242 11.05 22.54 -0.97
C PRO A 242 11.93 21.49 -1.66
N GLY A 243 12.56 21.90 -2.77
CA GLY A 243 13.47 21.05 -3.54
C GLY A 243 12.75 20.00 -4.39
N THR A 244 11.66 20.39 -5.07
CA THR A 244 10.94 19.48 -5.98
C THR A 244 10.91 20.03 -7.40
N CYS A 245 11.26 19.18 -8.37
CA CYS A 245 11.29 19.50 -9.80
C CYS A 245 10.27 18.61 -10.54
N ARG A 246 9.50 19.20 -11.46
CA ARG A 246 8.50 18.48 -12.26
C ARG A 246 8.99 18.29 -13.70
N ARG A 247 8.76 17.10 -14.25
CA ARG A 247 9.11 16.75 -15.63
C ARG A 247 7.89 16.22 -16.39
N HIS A 248 7.91 16.30 -17.72
CA HIS A 248 6.85 15.70 -18.53
C HIS A 248 7.00 14.18 -18.55
N LEU A 249 5.89 13.48 -18.28
CA LEU A 249 5.80 12.04 -18.51
C LEU A 249 6.06 11.79 -20.01
N HIS A 250 6.96 10.86 -20.35
CA HIS A 250 7.38 10.47 -21.71
C HIS A 250 8.43 11.34 -22.43
N ARG A 251 8.96 12.41 -21.81
CA ARG A 251 10.10 13.15 -22.38
C ARG A 251 11.32 12.94 -21.50
N LEU A 252 12.24 12.07 -21.93
CA LEU A 252 13.57 12.02 -21.32
C LEU A 252 14.29 13.35 -21.60
N PRO A 253 14.99 13.93 -20.62
CA PRO A 253 15.79 15.11 -20.89
C PRO A 253 16.89 14.80 -21.91
N PRO A 254 17.32 15.78 -22.72
CA PRO A 254 18.52 15.63 -23.53
C PRO A 254 19.70 15.32 -22.61
N SER A 255 20.58 14.42 -23.08
CA SER A 255 21.80 14.02 -22.36
C SER A 255 22.60 15.26 -21.95
N GLY A 256 22.81 15.46 -20.64
CA GLY A 256 23.53 16.62 -20.10
C GLY A 256 22.67 17.71 -19.45
N SER A 257 21.36 17.52 -19.32
CA SER A 257 20.53 18.45 -18.53
C SER A 257 21.00 18.53 -17.06
N PRO A 258 20.98 19.72 -16.41
CA PRO A 258 21.63 19.95 -15.11
C PRO A 258 21.24 18.94 -14.02
N CYS A 259 19.99 18.46 -14.03
CA CYS A 259 19.49 17.50 -13.04
C CYS A 259 20.05 16.07 -13.20
N PHE A 260 20.77 15.76 -14.27
CA PHE A 260 21.46 14.46 -14.44
C PHE A 260 22.93 14.49 -13.99
N LEU A 261 23.52 15.67 -13.79
CA LEU A 261 24.96 15.83 -13.58
C LEU A 261 25.40 15.90 -12.11
N GLY A 262 24.47 15.79 -11.16
CA GLY A 262 24.79 15.62 -9.76
C GLY A 262 23.54 15.76 -8.91
N ALA A 263 23.41 14.94 -7.87
CA ALA A 263 22.41 15.08 -6.82
C ALA A 263 20.93 14.74 -7.16
N LEU A 264 20.67 13.67 -7.92
CA LEU A 264 19.33 13.09 -7.96
C LEU A 264 19.13 12.08 -6.82
N SER A 265 18.36 12.45 -5.79
CA SER A 265 17.81 11.48 -4.84
C SER A 265 16.55 10.87 -5.48
N GLY A 266 16.76 10.00 -6.46
CA GLY A 266 15.71 9.56 -7.39
C GLY A 266 14.57 8.81 -6.70
N MET A 267 13.34 9.30 -6.89
CA MET A 267 12.12 8.49 -6.77
C MET A 267 11.29 8.68 -8.04
N THR A 268 11.41 7.77 -9.00
CA THR A 268 10.54 7.70 -10.17
C THR A 268 9.27 6.94 -9.79
N VAL A 269 8.35 7.57 -9.05
CA VAL A 269 7.04 6.95 -8.85
C VAL A 269 6.19 7.29 -10.06
N ARG A 270 5.83 6.28 -10.86
CA ARG A 270 4.74 6.41 -11.82
C ARG A 270 3.45 6.42 -11.02
N GLY A 271 2.97 7.60 -10.66
CA GLY A 271 1.63 7.74 -10.12
C GLY A 271 0.65 7.41 -11.25
N VAL A 272 -0.23 6.42 -11.04
CA VAL A 272 -1.37 6.21 -11.93
C VAL A 272 -2.32 7.39 -11.70
N SER A 273 -2.27 8.41 -12.54
CA SER A 273 -3.49 9.18 -12.78
C SER A 273 -4.41 8.23 -13.52
N GLY A 274 -5.51 7.84 -12.88
CA GLY A 274 -6.62 7.25 -13.62
C GLY A 274 -6.94 8.20 -14.77
N MET A 275 -6.80 7.73 -16.00
CA MET A 275 -7.34 8.45 -17.14
C MET A 275 -8.86 8.38 -16.99
N THR A 276 -9.53 9.53 -16.87
CA THR A 276 -11.00 9.52 -16.91
C THR A 276 -11.45 9.27 -18.35
N ALA A 277 -12.61 8.65 -18.57
CA ALA A 277 -13.13 8.43 -19.93
C ALA A 277 -13.24 9.73 -20.74
N SER A 278 -13.48 10.87 -20.07
CA SER A 278 -13.50 12.21 -20.66
C SER A 278 -12.14 12.77 -21.10
N GLU A 279 -11.03 12.09 -20.76
CA GLU A 279 -9.67 12.45 -21.19
C GLU A 279 -9.22 11.68 -22.43
N TRP A 280 -9.96 10.65 -22.87
CA TRP A 280 -9.69 9.91 -24.11
C TRP A 280 -9.96 10.75 -25.37
N ASP A 281 -11.00 11.58 -25.34
CA ASP A 281 -11.47 12.35 -26.50
C ASP A 281 -10.86 13.75 -26.63
N LYS A 282 -10.03 14.18 -25.66
CA LYS A 282 -9.37 15.49 -25.78
C LYS A 282 -8.14 15.36 -26.69
N PRO A 283 -8.02 16.16 -27.77
CA PRO A 283 -6.80 16.17 -28.55
C PRO A 283 -5.63 16.47 -27.61
N HIS A 284 -4.54 15.73 -27.77
CA HIS A 284 -3.29 15.96 -27.04
C HIS A 284 -2.76 17.33 -27.44
N GLU A 285 -3.22 18.39 -26.78
CA GLU A 285 -2.63 19.71 -26.93
C GLU A 285 -1.19 19.64 -26.39
N PHE A 286 -0.26 19.65 -27.33
CA PHE A 286 1.14 19.97 -27.11
C PHE A 286 1.19 21.36 -26.49
N TYR A 287 1.30 21.43 -25.17
CA TYR A 287 1.73 22.65 -24.50
C TYR A 287 3.20 22.87 -24.88
N GLU A 288 3.42 23.65 -25.94
CA GLU A 288 4.70 24.33 -26.15
C GLU A 288 4.95 25.22 -24.94
N SER A 289 6.11 25.01 -24.32
CA SER A 289 6.64 25.87 -23.29
C SER A 289 6.72 27.29 -23.83
N ARG A 290 5.92 28.21 -23.28
CA ARG A 290 6.31 29.62 -23.29
C ARG A 290 7.40 29.76 -22.23
N ASP A 291 8.57 30.15 -22.72
CA ASP A 291 9.64 30.74 -21.94
C ASP A 291 9.10 31.99 -21.27
N ASP A 292 8.80 31.92 -19.97
CA ASP A 292 8.65 33.11 -19.14
C ASP A 292 9.91 33.23 -18.29
N ALA A 293 10.93 33.81 -18.92
CA ALA A 293 12.01 34.51 -18.25
C ALA A 293 11.59 35.98 -18.11
N GLU A 294 11.33 36.41 -16.88
CA GLU A 294 11.63 37.75 -16.35
C GLU A 294 11.83 37.64 -14.83
#